data_AF-A0A931T9Z2-F1
#
_entry.id   AF-A0A931T9Z2-F1
#
_cell.length_a   1.000
_cell.length_b   1.000
_cell.length_c   1.000
_cell.angle_alpha   90.00
_cell.angle_beta   90.00
_cell.angle_gamma   90.00
#
_symmetry.space_group_name_H-M   'P 1'
#
loop_
_entity.id
_entity.type
_entity.pdbx_description
1 polymer ?
#
loop_
_entity_poly.entity_id
_entity_poly.type
_entity_poly.pdbx_seq_one_letter_code
_entity_poly.pdbx_strand_id
1 'polypeptide(L)'
;MKKKRRRPRTDLPHHIAEAIRFAWPDGVIGMPFDSDEVPFSDTSARLSAALSRIPGAAVVYEREPPGGPRWDDTSDPDEDPPDWDAESRSYGLLFVAPTDERFEFSTETTEPDEDGIEQPVQGEGRIGYVVAVSLIAPFAAVKLDEIALFEDGSRSEPDVQPSIFSLDGRQVDPDDHYRELLDEASFEVLRALRAEIVRVLGEFSLVVIPREDLERPVGWLRASEEVVAGLAGETVTVRDAFF
;
A
#
# COMPACT_ATOMS: atom_id res chain seq x y z
N MET A 1 35.38 14.60 20.91
CA MET A 1 34.38 15.61 20.49
C MET A 1 33.61 15.05 19.30
N LYS A 2 32.38 14.56 19.49
CA LYS A 2 31.54 14.08 18.37
C LYS A 2 31.10 15.30 17.55
N LYS A 3 31.51 15.37 16.27
CA LYS A 3 31.03 16.40 15.34
C LYS A 3 29.51 16.27 15.27
N LYS A 4 28.77 17.28 15.75
CA LYS A 4 27.33 17.40 15.45
C LYS A 4 27.22 17.51 13.93
N ARG A 5 26.84 16.42 13.25
CA ARG A 5 26.47 16.43 11.83
C ARG A 5 25.40 17.50 11.68
N ARG A 6 25.68 18.52 10.86
CA ARG A 6 24.71 19.56 10.52
C ARG A 6 23.51 18.85 9.88
N ARG A 7 22.32 19.07 10.44
CA ARG A 7 21.06 18.54 9.90
C ARG A 7 20.91 19.03 8.45
N PRO A 8 20.67 18.15 7.47
CA PRO A 8 20.28 18.58 6.13
C PRO A 8 19.03 19.46 6.25
N ARG A 9 19.00 20.60 5.54
CA ARG A 9 17.76 21.38 5.42
C ARG A 9 16.78 20.55 4.61
N THR A 10 15.55 20.43 5.10
CA THR A 10 14.47 19.71 4.45
C THR A 10 13.22 20.56 4.48
N ASP A 11 12.45 20.50 3.39
CA ASP A 11 11.13 21.11 3.29
C ASP A 11 10.02 20.14 3.77
N LEU A 12 10.39 18.95 4.28
CA LEU A 12 9.45 18.02 4.91
C LEU A 12 8.94 18.56 6.25
N PRO A 13 7.68 18.25 6.61
CA PRO A 13 7.19 18.45 7.98
C PRO A 13 8.14 17.86 9.02
N HIS A 14 8.31 18.58 10.14
CA HIS A 14 9.32 18.24 11.14
C HIS A 14 9.15 16.81 11.68
N HIS A 15 7.92 16.39 11.95
CA HIS A 15 7.60 15.08 12.52
C HIS A 15 7.94 13.93 11.56
N ILE A 16 7.65 14.07 10.27
CA ILE A 16 8.02 13.09 9.22
C ILE A 16 9.55 12.97 9.14
N ALA A 17 10.25 14.12 9.06
CA ALA A 17 11.71 14.12 8.95
C ALA A 17 12.42 13.57 10.20
N GLU A 18 11.83 13.70 11.40
CA GLU A 18 12.38 13.09 12.61
C GLU A 18 12.14 11.58 12.65
N ALA A 19 10.95 11.12 12.30
CA ALA A 19 10.64 9.70 12.23
C ALA A 19 11.50 8.97 11.19
N ILE A 20 11.72 9.55 10.01
CA ILE A 20 12.64 8.99 9.00
C ILE A 20 14.06 8.83 9.56
N ARG A 21 14.57 9.82 10.30
CA ARG A 21 15.92 9.74 10.90
C ARG A 21 16.00 8.74 12.03
N PHE A 22 14.87 8.47 12.69
CA PHE A 22 14.80 7.47 13.73
C PHE A 22 14.80 6.06 13.12
N ALA A 23 14.00 5.84 12.07
CA ALA A 23 13.94 4.59 11.33
C ALA A 23 15.26 4.27 10.62
N TRP A 24 15.86 5.28 9.96
CA TRP A 24 17.06 5.12 9.12
C TRP A 24 18.21 6.04 9.60
N PRO A 25 18.87 5.73 10.72
CA PRO A 25 19.85 6.62 11.36
C PRO A 25 21.15 6.81 10.56
N ASP A 26 21.50 5.84 9.73
CA ASP A 26 22.65 5.88 8.82
C ASP A 26 22.32 6.51 7.45
N GLY A 27 21.02 6.68 7.17
CA GLY A 27 20.50 7.24 5.92
C GLY A 27 20.40 6.22 4.78
N VAL A 28 20.39 4.93 5.10
CA VAL A 28 20.23 3.84 4.14
C VAL A 28 18.95 3.08 4.46
N ILE A 29 18.05 2.95 3.49
CA ILE A 29 16.89 2.06 3.59
C ILE A 29 17.38 0.65 3.30
N GLY A 30 17.14 -0.27 4.23
CA GLY A 30 17.56 -1.68 4.18
C GLY A 30 16.37 -2.63 4.35
N MET A 31 16.52 -3.85 3.83
CA MET A 31 15.67 -5.02 4.07
C MET A 31 16.59 -6.21 4.39
N PRO A 32 16.20 -7.19 5.22
CA PRO A 32 14.88 -7.38 5.82
C PRO A 32 14.72 -6.74 7.20
N PHE A 33 13.46 -6.43 7.56
CA PHE A 33 13.07 -6.15 8.94
C PHE A 33 12.86 -7.48 9.68
N ASP A 34 13.28 -7.56 10.94
CA ASP A 34 12.97 -8.69 11.80
C ASP A 34 11.57 -8.47 12.38
N SER A 35 10.56 -9.24 11.91
CA SER A 35 9.15 -9.12 12.32
C SER A 35 8.95 -9.25 13.83
N ASP A 36 9.84 -9.95 14.53
CA ASP A 36 9.77 -10.18 15.98
C ASP A 36 10.23 -8.97 16.80
N GLU A 37 10.95 -8.03 16.17
CA GLU A 37 11.47 -6.81 16.82
C GLU A 37 10.69 -5.54 16.43
N VAL A 38 9.72 -5.63 15.51
CA VAL A 38 9.05 -4.43 14.99
C VAL A 38 7.92 -3.98 15.91
N PRO A 39 7.92 -2.71 16.36
CA PRO A 39 6.74 -2.14 16.97
C PRO A 39 5.57 -2.22 15.99
N PHE A 40 4.35 -2.45 16.47
CA PHE A 40 3.12 -2.51 15.68
C PHE A 40 2.82 -3.80 14.89
N SER A 41 3.56 -4.90 15.04
CA SER A 41 3.17 -6.21 14.46
C SER A 41 1.75 -6.63 14.88
N ASP A 42 1.41 -6.52 16.17
CA ASP A 42 0.06 -6.78 16.70
C ASP A 42 -1.00 -5.72 16.31
N THR A 43 -0.59 -4.62 15.67
CA THR A 43 -1.50 -3.51 15.33
C THR A 43 -2.32 -3.83 14.09
N SER A 44 -1.78 -4.58 13.11
CA SER A 44 -2.51 -4.91 11.88
C SER A 44 -3.81 -5.67 12.17
N ALA A 45 -3.75 -6.77 12.91
CA ALA A 45 -4.93 -7.59 13.22
C ALA A 45 -6.00 -6.81 14.01
N ARG A 46 -5.57 -6.00 14.99
CA ARG A 46 -6.49 -5.17 15.78
C ARG A 46 -7.12 -4.05 14.94
N LEU A 47 -6.36 -3.49 14.01
CA LEU A 47 -6.82 -2.46 13.09
C LEU A 47 -7.79 -3.04 12.06
N SER A 48 -7.47 -4.20 11.46
CA SER A 48 -8.36 -4.94 10.55
C SER A 48 -9.72 -5.20 11.21
N ALA A 49 -9.72 -5.67 12.46
CA ALA A 49 -10.95 -5.86 13.24
C ALA A 49 -11.69 -4.55 13.55
N ALA A 50 -11.00 -3.42 13.72
CA ALA A 50 -11.62 -2.13 13.95
C ALA A 50 -12.22 -1.52 12.67
N LEU A 51 -11.51 -1.61 11.55
CA LEU A 51 -11.96 -1.15 10.24
C LEU A 51 -13.16 -1.97 9.74
N SER A 52 -13.18 -3.27 10.01
CA SER A 52 -14.32 -4.16 9.71
C SER A 52 -15.61 -3.81 10.47
N ARG A 53 -15.55 -2.93 11.48
CA ARG A 53 -16.73 -2.45 12.23
C ARG A 53 -17.28 -1.13 11.69
N ILE A 54 -16.65 -0.52 10.68
CA ILE A 54 -17.18 0.69 10.04
C ILE A 54 -18.50 0.31 9.33
N PRO A 55 -19.64 0.94 9.69
CA PRO A 55 -20.92 0.61 9.07
C PRO A 55 -20.91 0.87 7.57
N GLY A 56 -21.40 -0.10 6.78
CA GLY A 56 -21.48 0.02 5.32
C GLY A 56 -20.15 -0.16 4.60
N ALA A 57 -19.12 -0.65 5.28
CA ALA A 57 -17.82 -0.98 4.68
C ALA A 57 -17.33 -2.36 5.15
N ALA A 58 -16.42 -2.94 4.40
CA ALA A 58 -15.76 -4.20 4.72
C ALA A 58 -14.26 -4.12 4.41
N VAL A 59 -13.45 -4.79 5.22
CA VAL A 59 -12.09 -5.14 4.83
C VAL A 59 -12.20 -6.31 3.87
N VAL A 60 -11.82 -6.12 2.61
CA VAL A 60 -11.97 -7.16 1.57
C VAL A 60 -10.62 -7.77 1.17
N TYR A 61 -9.51 -7.14 1.58
CA TYR A 61 -8.17 -7.66 1.36
C TYR A 61 -7.22 -7.22 2.49
N GLU A 62 -6.33 -8.12 2.90
CA GLU A 62 -5.25 -7.88 3.86
C GLU A 62 -3.97 -8.53 3.33
N ARG A 63 -2.88 -7.79 3.36
CA ARG A 63 -1.54 -8.26 2.99
C ARG A 63 -0.61 -8.09 4.16
N GLU A 64 -0.10 -9.21 4.64
CA GLU A 64 0.80 -9.25 5.78
C GLU A 64 2.22 -8.76 5.39
N PRO A 65 2.87 -7.97 6.26
CA PRO A 65 4.22 -7.45 6.04
C PRO A 65 5.34 -8.49 5.82
N PRO A 66 5.48 -9.57 6.62
CA PRO A 66 6.64 -10.47 6.56
C PRO A 66 6.84 -11.15 5.21
N GLY A 67 5.83 -11.10 4.32
CA GLY A 67 5.86 -11.87 3.09
C GLY A 67 5.85 -13.36 3.41
N GLY A 68 6.55 -14.15 2.60
CA GLY A 68 6.70 -15.58 2.84
C GLY A 68 6.38 -16.44 1.62
N PRO A 69 6.50 -17.76 1.78
CA PRO A 69 6.32 -18.69 0.68
C PRO A 69 4.88 -18.61 0.14
N ARG A 70 4.77 -18.56 -1.18
CA ARG A 70 3.51 -18.50 -1.93
C ARG A 70 3.43 -19.71 -2.86
N TRP A 71 2.23 -20.24 -2.96
CA TRP A 71 1.85 -21.32 -3.86
C TRP A 71 0.75 -20.77 -4.76
N ASP A 72 0.74 -21.20 -6.01
CA ASP A 72 -0.39 -21.03 -6.90
C ASP A 72 -1.58 -21.90 -6.44
N ASP A 73 -2.76 -21.66 -7.01
CA ASP A 73 -3.98 -22.40 -6.66
C ASP A 73 -3.89 -23.91 -7.06
N THR A 74 -2.88 -24.29 -7.84
CA THR A 74 -2.66 -25.67 -8.29
C THR A 74 -1.64 -26.44 -7.46
N SER A 75 -0.88 -25.75 -6.61
CA SER A 75 0.20 -26.32 -5.81
C SER A 75 -0.27 -26.63 -4.40
N ASP A 76 0.15 -27.78 -3.88
CA ASP A 76 -0.19 -28.20 -2.52
C ASP A 76 0.86 -27.66 -1.55
N PRO A 77 0.54 -26.74 -0.63
CA PRO A 77 1.52 -26.19 0.31
C PRO A 77 2.12 -27.21 1.28
N ASP A 78 1.48 -28.38 1.46
CA ASP A 78 2.00 -29.47 2.29
C ASP A 78 2.92 -30.44 1.52
N GLU A 79 2.79 -30.52 0.19
CA GLU A 79 3.55 -31.47 -0.65
C GLU A 79 4.58 -30.79 -1.58
N ASP A 80 4.29 -29.59 -2.05
CA ASP A 80 5.07 -28.86 -3.05
C ASP A 80 5.92 -27.73 -2.43
N PRO A 81 7.12 -27.46 -2.96
CA PRO A 81 7.86 -26.25 -2.61
C PRO A 81 7.08 -25.00 -3.07
N PRO A 82 7.29 -23.84 -2.43
CA PRO A 82 6.65 -22.60 -2.88
C PRO A 82 7.08 -22.24 -4.31
N ASP A 83 6.11 -21.78 -5.09
CA ASP A 83 6.33 -21.30 -6.46
C ASP A 83 7.13 -19.99 -6.47
N TRP A 84 6.92 -19.14 -5.47
CA TRP A 84 7.73 -17.95 -5.21
C TRP A 84 7.68 -17.52 -3.75
N ASP A 85 8.62 -16.66 -3.34
CA ASP A 85 8.56 -15.98 -2.04
C ASP A 85 8.00 -14.57 -2.22
N ALA A 86 6.92 -14.25 -1.52
CA ALA A 86 6.44 -12.88 -1.44
C ALA A 86 7.48 -12.01 -0.71
N GLU A 87 7.81 -10.86 -1.31
CA GLU A 87 8.71 -9.90 -0.72
C GLU A 87 8.18 -9.41 0.64
N SER A 88 9.08 -9.40 1.62
CA SER A 88 8.84 -8.75 2.90
C SER A 88 8.71 -7.23 2.68
N ARG A 89 7.81 -6.58 3.42
CA ARG A 89 7.55 -5.14 3.33
C ARG A 89 7.57 -4.46 4.69
N SER A 90 8.00 -3.20 4.73
CA SER A 90 8.05 -2.39 5.96
C SER A 90 6.66 -1.95 6.49
N TYR A 91 5.58 -2.46 5.91
CA TYR A 91 4.20 -2.06 6.16
C TYR A 91 3.21 -3.21 5.96
N GLY A 92 2.09 -3.15 6.69
CA GLY A 92 0.90 -3.96 6.42
C GLY A 92 -0.07 -3.20 5.52
N LEU A 93 -0.81 -3.90 4.67
CA LEU A 93 -1.79 -3.28 3.78
C LEU A 93 -3.18 -3.88 3.99
N LEU A 94 -4.17 -3.02 4.15
CA LEU A 94 -5.59 -3.37 4.23
C LEU A 94 -6.32 -2.64 3.10
N PHE A 95 -7.30 -3.29 2.47
CA PHE A 95 -8.20 -2.63 1.53
C PHE A 95 -9.62 -2.63 2.08
N VAL A 96 -10.18 -1.43 2.24
CA VAL A 96 -11.49 -1.18 2.82
C VAL A 96 -12.41 -0.62 1.74
N ALA A 97 -13.44 -1.37 1.39
CA ALA A 97 -14.41 -0.97 0.36
C ALA A 97 -15.81 -0.77 0.97
N PRO A 98 -16.63 0.14 0.44
CA PRO A 98 -18.06 0.16 0.74
C PRO A 98 -18.70 -1.19 0.36
N THR A 99 -19.76 -1.58 1.08
CA THR A 99 -20.53 -2.81 0.77
C THR A 99 -21.65 -2.57 -0.24
N ASP A 100 -21.72 -1.37 -0.82
CA ASP A 100 -22.75 -0.96 -1.77
C ASP A 100 -22.35 -1.37 -3.19
N GLU A 101 -23.28 -1.98 -3.93
CA GLU A 101 -23.09 -2.46 -5.31
C GLU A 101 -22.65 -1.35 -6.27
N ARG A 102 -22.90 -0.07 -5.94
CA ARG A 102 -22.43 1.09 -6.75
C ARG A 102 -20.91 1.21 -6.85
N PHE A 103 -20.17 0.53 -5.99
CA PHE A 103 -18.70 0.48 -6.02
C PHE A 103 -18.15 -0.81 -6.63
N GLU A 104 -19.04 -1.69 -7.09
CA GLU A 104 -18.69 -2.89 -7.84
C GLU A 104 -18.65 -2.59 -9.34
N PHE A 105 -17.73 -3.23 -10.05
CA PHE A 105 -17.61 -3.11 -11.50
C PHE A 105 -17.19 -4.44 -12.13
N SER A 106 -17.56 -4.64 -13.39
CA SER A 106 -17.01 -5.71 -14.21
C SER A 106 -15.81 -5.19 -15.00
N THR A 107 -14.79 -6.01 -15.14
CA THR A 107 -13.55 -5.70 -15.86
C THR A 107 -13.08 -6.91 -16.64
N GLU A 108 -12.05 -6.72 -17.46
CA GLU A 108 -11.42 -7.77 -18.27
C GLU A 108 -9.91 -7.58 -18.23
N THR A 109 -9.17 -8.68 -18.11
CA THR A 109 -7.72 -8.72 -18.33
C THR A 109 -7.41 -9.63 -19.51
N THR A 110 -6.18 -9.55 -20.02
CA THR A 110 -5.69 -10.45 -21.07
C THR A 110 -4.62 -11.35 -20.48
N GLU A 111 -4.88 -12.65 -20.44
CA GLU A 111 -3.94 -13.64 -19.92
C GLU A 111 -3.60 -14.68 -21.00
N PRO A 112 -2.36 -15.19 -21.03
CA PRO A 112 -1.98 -16.24 -21.96
C PRO A 112 -2.59 -17.59 -21.54
N ASP A 113 -3.20 -18.30 -22.48
CA ASP A 113 -3.67 -19.67 -22.27
C ASP A 113 -2.53 -20.72 -22.25
N GLU A 114 -2.87 -22.01 -22.13
CA GLU A 114 -1.91 -23.12 -22.13
C GLU A 114 -1.02 -23.17 -23.39
N ASP A 115 -1.48 -22.61 -24.51
CA ASP A 115 -0.75 -22.51 -25.77
C ASP A 115 -0.01 -21.15 -25.92
N GLY A 116 -0.07 -20.30 -24.90
CA GLY A 116 0.52 -18.96 -24.88
C GLY A 116 -0.25 -17.92 -25.69
N ILE A 117 -1.52 -18.18 -26.00
CA ILE A 117 -2.38 -17.28 -26.76
C ILE A 117 -3.11 -16.37 -25.77
N GLU A 118 -2.98 -15.07 -25.96
CA GLU A 118 -3.69 -14.04 -25.20
C GLU A 118 -5.21 -14.21 -25.34
N GLN A 119 -5.91 -14.47 -24.24
CA GLN A 119 -7.36 -14.55 -24.17
C GLN A 119 -7.93 -13.56 -23.14
N PRO A 120 -9.12 -12.98 -23.42
CA PRO A 120 -9.80 -12.15 -22.46
C PRO A 120 -10.34 -12.99 -21.30
N VAL A 121 -10.04 -12.58 -20.07
CA VAL A 121 -10.54 -13.17 -18.83
C VAL A 121 -11.41 -12.14 -18.13
N GLN A 122 -12.68 -12.50 -17.88
CA GLN A 122 -13.59 -11.60 -17.17
C GLN A 122 -13.22 -11.52 -15.70
N GLY A 123 -13.54 -10.40 -15.07
CA GLY A 123 -13.35 -10.20 -13.65
C GLY A 123 -14.37 -9.25 -13.05
N GLU A 124 -14.43 -9.29 -11.72
CA GLU A 124 -15.22 -8.38 -10.92
C GLU A 124 -14.31 -7.63 -9.96
N GLY A 125 -14.55 -6.34 -9.82
CA GLY A 125 -13.74 -5.47 -9.00
C GLY A 125 -14.55 -4.55 -8.09
N ARG A 126 -13.83 -3.93 -7.16
CA ARG A 126 -14.38 -2.99 -6.19
C ARG A 126 -13.48 -1.78 -6.01
N ILE A 127 -14.11 -0.61 -5.91
CA ILE A 127 -13.46 0.66 -5.59
C ILE A 127 -13.48 0.89 -4.07
N GLY A 128 -12.36 1.30 -3.51
CA GLY A 128 -12.21 1.46 -2.07
C GLY A 128 -10.94 2.19 -1.67
N TYR A 129 -10.56 2.06 -0.40
CA TYR A 129 -9.38 2.69 0.17
C TYR A 129 -8.33 1.66 0.53
N VAL A 130 -7.11 1.89 0.03
CA VAL A 130 -5.89 1.29 0.55
C VAL A 130 -5.54 1.98 1.85
N VAL A 131 -5.28 1.19 2.88
CA VAL A 131 -4.78 1.60 4.18
C VAL A 131 -3.46 0.87 4.41
N ALA A 132 -2.36 1.55 4.11
CA ALA A 132 -1.02 1.05 4.40
C ALA A 132 -0.58 1.56 5.78
N VAL A 133 -0.12 0.65 6.64
CA VAL A 133 0.32 0.97 8.01
C VAL A 133 1.79 0.64 8.12
N SER A 134 2.60 1.67 8.38
CA SER A 134 4.03 1.49 8.55
C SER A 134 4.29 0.72 9.84
N LEU A 135 5.16 -0.28 9.78
CA LEU A 135 5.61 -0.98 10.99
C LEU A 135 6.74 -0.22 11.69
N ILE A 136 7.52 0.58 10.95
CA ILE A 136 8.72 1.23 11.48
C ILE A 136 8.45 2.61 12.09
N ALA A 137 7.24 3.16 11.89
CA ALA A 137 6.83 4.47 12.40
C ALA A 137 5.30 4.53 12.60
N PRO A 138 4.77 5.42 13.47
CA PRO A 138 3.34 5.54 13.74
C PRO A 138 2.60 6.30 12.63
N PHE A 139 2.77 5.85 11.39
CA PHE A 139 2.21 6.47 10.20
C PHE A 139 1.37 5.49 9.39
N ALA A 140 0.39 6.05 8.70
CA ALA A 140 -0.38 5.35 7.70
C ALA A 140 -0.48 6.17 6.41
N ALA A 141 -0.68 5.49 5.29
CA ALA A 141 -1.10 6.09 4.03
C ALA A 141 -2.53 5.62 3.71
N VAL A 142 -3.38 6.56 3.28
CA VAL A 142 -4.76 6.26 2.86
C VAL A 142 -4.99 6.86 1.48
N LYS A 143 -5.24 6.02 0.48
CA LYS A 143 -5.53 6.45 -0.90
C LYS A 143 -6.65 5.62 -1.51
N LEU A 144 -7.36 6.18 -2.48
CA LEU A 144 -8.28 5.41 -3.31
C LEU A 144 -7.51 4.47 -4.24
N ASP A 145 -8.06 3.29 -4.43
CA ASP A 145 -7.59 2.29 -5.40
C ASP A 145 -8.74 1.30 -5.68
N GLU A 146 -8.45 0.31 -6.52
CA GLU A 146 -9.33 -0.79 -6.80
C GLU A 146 -8.69 -2.15 -6.50
N ILE A 147 -9.53 -3.16 -6.35
CA ILE A 147 -9.14 -4.56 -6.37
C ILE A 147 -10.01 -5.28 -7.40
N ALA A 148 -9.46 -6.22 -8.14
CA ALA A 148 -10.21 -7.08 -9.06
C ALA A 148 -9.81 -8.54 -8.91
N LEU A 149 -10.79 -9.44 -9.03
CA LEU A 149 -10.61 -10.89 -9.10
C LEU A 149 -11.11 -11.37 -10.46
N PHE A 150 -10.30 -12.13 -11.17
CA PHE A 150 -10.61 -12.66 -12.49
C PHE A 150 -11.02 -14.13 -12.41
N GLU A 151 -11.71 -14.60 -13.44
CA GLU A 151 -12.26 -15.97 -13.52
C GLU A 151 -11.19 -17.07 -13.46
N ASP A 152 -9.96 -16.76 -13.84
CA ASP A 152 -8.80 -17.65 -13.79
C ASP A 152 -8.10 -17.67 -12.42
N GLY A 153 -8.61 -16.92 -11.44
CA GLY A 153 -8.05 -16.81 -10.09
C GLY A 153 -7.01 -15.69 -9.94
N SER A 154 -6.55 -15.09 -11.03
CA SER A 154 -5.63 -13.95 -10.99
C SER A 154 -6.29 -12.73 -10.34
N ARG A 155 -5.46 -11.80 -9.84
CA ARG A 155 -5.93 -10.64 -9.09
C ARG A 155 -5.17 -9.38 -9.46
N SER A 156 -5.91 -8.29 -9.64
CA SER A 156 -5.35 -6.95 -9.54
C SER A 156 -5.38 -6.54 -8.07
N GLU A 157 -4.24 -6.61 -7.40
CA GLU A 157 -4.12 -6.27 -5.98
C GLU A 157 -3.86 -4.78 -5.75
N PRO A 158 -4.49 -4.16 -4.74
CA PRO A 158 -4.20 -2.79 -4.36
C PRO A 158 -2.79 -2.67 -3.77
N ASP A 159 -2.12 -1.55 -4.02
CA ASP A 159 -0.79 -1.27 -3.47
C ASP A 159 -0.72 0.15 -2.90
N VAL A 160 0.29 0.51 -2.10
CA VAL A 160 0.54 1.91 -1.69
C VAL A 160 1.18 2.72 -2.83
N GLN A 161 1.81 2.04 -3.78
CA GLN A 161 2.41 2.64 -4.97
C GLN A 161 1.33 3.17 -5.93
N PRO A 162 1.65 4.17 -6.76
CA PRO A 162 0.69 4.67 -7.74
C PRO A 162 0.33 3.61 -8.78
N SER A 163 -0.98 3.39 -8.97
CA SER A 163 -1.54 2.41 -9.92
C SER A 163 -2.15 3.04 -11.17
N ILE A 164 -2.44 4.35 -11.15
CA ILE A 164 -3.18 5.03 -12.21
C ILE A 164 -2.27 6.02 -12.94
N PHE A 165 -2.13 5.81 -14.26
CA PHE A 165 -1.31 6.63 -15.13
C PHE A 165 -2.11 7.09 -16.35
N SER A 166 -1.87 8.32 -16.77
CA SER A 166 -2.36 8.85 -18.05
C SER A 166 -1.69 8.14 -19.22
N LEU A 167 -2.26 8.28 -20.43
CA LEU A 167 -1.66 7.76 -21.66
C LEU A 167 -0.22 8.27 -21.92
N ASP A 168 0.11 9.45 -21.39
CA ASP A 168 1.45 10.03 -21.47
C ASP A 168 2.41 9.47 -20.38
N GLY A 169 2.00 8.45 -19.62
CA GLY A 169 2.78 7.82 -18.56
C GLY A 169 2.88 8.65 -17.27
N ARG A 170 2.14 9.76 -17.15
CA ARG A 170 2.12 10.57 -15.92
C ARG A 170 1.17 9.99 -14.89
N GLN A 171 1.60 9.95 -13.63
CA GLN A 171 0.76 9.60 -12.50
C GLN A 171 -0.47 10.50 -12.44
N VAL A 172 -1.65 9.89 -12.32
CA VAL A 172 -2.93 10.60 -12.14
C VAL A 172 -3.26 10.63 -10.65
N ASP A 173 -4.04 11.62 -10.23
CA ASP A 173 -4.58 11.63 -8.88
C ASP A 173 -5.77 10.65 -8.78
N PRO A 174 -5.68 9.54 -8.00
CA PRO A 174 -6.83 8.69 -7.72
C PRO A 174 -8.12 9.43 -7.31
N ASP A 175 -8.03 10.46 -6.46
CA ASP A 175 -9.20 11.22 -6.03
C ASP A 175 -9.82 12.03 -7.18
N ASP A 176 -9.03 12.44 -8.16
CA ASP A 176 -9.54 13.09 -9.37
C ASP A 176 -10.08 12.06 -10.36
N HIS A 177 -9.37 10.94 -10.56
CA HIS A 177 -9.79 9.85 -11.44
C HIS A 177 -11.15 9.28 -11.04
N TYR A 178 -11.31 8.86 -9.78
CA TYR A 178 -12.56 8.27 -9.32
C TYR A 178 -13.69 9.31 -9.18
N ARG A 179 -13.37 10.59 -9.05
CA ARG A 179 -14.38 11.66 -9.11
C ARG A 179 -14.94 11.86 -10.51
N GLU A 180 -14.13 11.62 -11.55
CA GLU A 180 -14.61 11.63 -12.94
C GLU A 180 -15.43 10.39 -13.28
N LEU A 181 -15.09 9.24 -12.67
CA LEU A 181 -15.78 7.96 -12.89
C LEU A 181 -17.13 7.88 -12.17
N LEU A 182 -17.20 8.38 -10.93
CA LEU A 182 -18.35 8.21 -10.05
C LEU A 182 -19.23 9.47 -10.02
N ASP A 183 -20.53 9.29 -9.75
CA ASP A 183 -21.40 10.42 -9.44
C ASP A 183 -21.04 11.06 -8.08
N GLU A 184 -21.42 12.33 -7.89
CA GLU A 184 -21.09 13.08 -6.66
C GLU A 184 -21.62 12.37 -5.40
N ALA A 185 -22.77 11.70 -5.48
CA ALA A 185 -23.36 11.01 -4.33
C ALA A 185 -22.51 9.80 -3.91
N SER A 186 -21.94 9.08 -4.88
CA SER A 186 -21.03 7.96 -4.66
C SER A 186 -19.67 8.46 -4.16
N PHE A 187 -19.19 9.59 -4.67
CA PHE A 187 -17.95 10.20 -4.18
C PHE A 187 -18.08 10.69 -2.72
N GLU A 188 -19.25 11.22 -2.32
CA GLU A 188 -19.52 11.58 -0.92
C GLU A 188 -19.50 10.38 0.02
N VAL A 189 -19.95 9.20 -0.42
CA VAL A 189 -19.84 7.95 0.36
C VAL A 189 -18.36 7.58 0.56
N LEU A 190 -17.52 7.69 -0.48
CA LEU A 190 -16.08 7.45 -0.34
C LEU A 190 -15.42 8.47 0.59
N ARG A 191 -15.75 9.75 0.48
CA ARG A 191 -15.26 10.80 1.41
C ARG A 191 -15.62 10.49 2.86
N ALA A 192 -16.86 10.07 3.12
CA ALA A 192 -17.32 9.68 4.44
C ALA A 192 -16.57 8.44 4.96
N LEU A 193 -16.38 7.42 4.12
CA LEU A 193 -15.59 6.23 4.46
C LEU A 193 -14.15 6.60 4.81
N ARG A 194 -13.50 7.45 4.01
CA ARG A 194 -12.14 7.94 4.30
C ARG A 194 -12.05 8.63 5.65
N ALA A 195 -13.03 9.47 5.98
CA ALA A 195 -13.07 10.16 7.27
C ALA A 195 -13.18 9.17 8.45
N GLU A 196 -14.00 8.13 8.31
CA GLU A 196 -14.11 7.06 9.31
C GLU A 196 -12.83 6.23 9.43
N ILE A 197 -12.19 5.88 8.32
CA ILE A 197 -10.88 5.19 8.32
C ILE A 197 -9.84 6.03 9.06
N VAL A 198 -9.72 7.32 8.73
CA VAL A 198 -8.78 8.25 9.37
C VAL A 198 -9.07 8.38 10.87
N ARG A 199 -10.36 8.42 11.25
CA ARG A 199 -10.78 8.45 12.66
C ARG A 199 -10.32 7.19 13.39
N VAL A 200 -10.55 6.00 12.82
CA VAL A 200 -10.10 4.73 13.39
C VAL A 200 -8.58 4.69 13.52
N LEU A 201 -7.84 5.07 12.48
CA LEU A 201 -6.36 5.15 12.54
C LEU A 201 -5.88 6.05 13.68
N GLY A 202 -6.56 7.17 13.92
CA GLY A 202 -6.28 8.07 15.04
C GLY A 202 -6.47 7.43 16.41
N GLU A 203 -7.44 6.52 16.59
CA GLU A 203 -7.62 5.75 17.84
C GLU A 203 -6.43 4.82 18.14
N PHE A 204 -5.72 4.40 17.09
CA PHE A 204 -4.48 3.62 17.18
C PHE A 204 -3.22 4.50 17.24
N SER A 205 -3.37 5.82 17.38
CA SER A 205 -2.26 6.79 17.37
C SER A 205 -1.44 6.79 16.07
N LEU A 206 -2.05 6.36 14.96
CA LEU A 206 -1.45 6.41 13.63
C LEU A 206 -1.79 7.74 12.96
N VAL A 207 -0.77 8.44 12.47
CA VAL A 207 -0.94 9.69 11.73
C VAL A 207 -1.00 9.38 10.24
N VAL A 208 -2.06 9.81 9.55
CA VAL A 208 -2.16 9.67 8.09
C VAL A 208 -1.26 10.71 7.44
N ILE A 209 -0.26 10.26 6.66
CA ILE A 209 0.60 11.14 5.88
C ILE A 209 -0.20 11.63 4.66
N PRO A 210 -0.32 12.95 4.44
CA PRO A 210 -0.93 13.48 3.22
C PRO A 210 -0.17 13.04 1.97
N ARG A 211 -0.87 12.86 0.85
CA ARG A 211 -0.27 12.41 -0.41
C ARG A 211 0.88 13.32 -0.85
N GLU A 212 0.69 14.62 -0.75
CA GLU A 212 1.67 15.63 -1.11
C GLU A 212 2.95 15.57 -0.28
N ASP A 213 2.93 14.88 0.87
CA ASP A 213 4.10 14.62 1.70
C ASP A 213 4.68 13.23 1.40
N LEU A 214 3.87 12.21 1.07
CA LEU A 214 4.32 10.88 0.66
C LEU A 214 5.25 10.93 -0.56
N GLU A 215 4.90 11.76 -1.55
CA GLU A 215 5.67 11.91 -2.80
C GLU A 215 6.92 12.80 -2.65
N ARG A 216 7.17 13.38 -1.46
CA ARG A 216 8.28 14.33 -1.32
C ARG A 216 9.62 13.61 -1.33
N PRO A 217 10.60 14.13 -2.10
CA PRO A 217 11.93 13.54 -2.14
C PRO A 217 12.67 13.76 -0.81
N VAL A 218 13.34 12.70 -0.36
CA VAL A 218 14.16 12.65 0.85
C VAL A 218 15.62 12.55 0.42
N GLY A 219 16.19 13.65 -0.08
CA GLY A 219 17.50 13.66 -0.74
C GLY A 219 18.72 13.28 0.11
N TRP A 220 18.55 12.93 1.39
CA TRP A 220 19.61 12.37 2.25
C TRP A 220 19.47 10.87 2.52
N LEU A 221 18.40 10.23 2.05
CA LEU A 221 18.25 8.78 2.06
C LEU A 221 18.76 8.16 0.76
N ARG A 222 19.13 6.89 0.85
CA ARG A 222 19.49 6.03 -0.28
C ARG A 222 18.91 4.64 -0.03
N ALA A 223 18.45 3.96 -1.07
CA ALA A 223 18.15 2.53 -0.98
C ALA A 223 19.47 1.74 -0.90
N SER A 224 19.49 0.65 -0.12
CA SER A 224 20.59 -0.31 -0.18
C SER A 224 20.55 -1.09 -1.49
N GLU A 225 21.67 -1.74 -1.85
CA GLU A 225 21.75 -2.57 -3.05
C GLU A 225 20.83 -3.81 -2.98
N GLU A 226 20.38 -4.19 -1.78
CA GLU A 226 19.49 -5.32 -1.53
C GLU A 226 18.01 -4.92 -1.58
N VAL A 227 17.68 -3.62 -1.51
CA VAL A 227 16.31 -3.16 -1.26
C VAL A 227 15.45 -3.03 -2.51
N VAL A 228 15.99 -2.76 -3.71
CA VAL A 228 15.15 -2.78 -4.93
C VAL A 228 15.99 -3.00 -6.20
N ALA A 229 15.62 -4.00 -7.00
CA ALA A 229 15.88 -4.00 -8.43
C ALA A 229 15.05 -2.88 -9.09
N GLY A 230 15.52 -1.63 -9.05
CA GLY A 230 14.80 -0.49 -9.65
C GLY A 230 15.13 0.89 -9.07
N LEU A 231 15.38 1.01 -7.76
CA LEU A 231 15.69 2.31 -7.11
C LEU A 231 17.18 2.67 -7.10
N ALA A 232 18.04 1.86 -7.72
CA ALA A 232 19.49 2.10 -7.74
C ALA A 232 19.82 3.40 -8.50
N GLY A 233 19.91 4.52 -7.77
CA GLY A 233 20.16 5.85 -8.32
C GLY A 233 18.93 6.76 -8.39
N GLU A 234 17.75 6.27 -8.01
CA GLU A 234 16.52 7.07 -7.98
C GLU A 234 16.39 7.89 -6.69
N THR A 235 15.52 8.90 -6.73
CA THR A 235 15.29 9.76 -5.57
C THR A 235 14.29 9.10 -4.63
N VAL A 236 14.77 8.64 -3.48
CA VAL A 236 13.94 8.10 -2.39
C VAL A 236 12.90 9.14 -1.95
N THR A 237 11.64 8.72 -1.84
CA THR A 237 10.52 9.53 -1.36
C THR A 237 10.17 9.19 0.10
N VAL A 238 9.23 9.93 0.70
CA VAL A 238 8.70 9.60 2.04
C VAL A 238 7.94 8.28 2.01
N ARG A 239 7.27 7.95 0.89
CA ARG A 239 6.63 6.64 0.71
C ARG A 239 7.67 5.54 0.86
N ASP A 240 8.71 5.54 0.03
CA ASP A 240 9.75 4.49 0.02
C ASP A 240 10.44 4.34 1.39
N ALA A 241 10.50 5.44 2.16
CA ALA A 241 11.10 5.41 3.49
C ALA A 241 10.23 4.72 4.55
N PHE A 242 8.93 4.55 4.34
CA PHE A 242 7.99 4.00 5.34
C PHE A 242 7.15 2.83 4.85
N PHE A 243 7.04 2.67 3.53
CA PHE A 243 6.24 1.66 2.85
C PHE A 243 7.06 1.09 1.69
#